data_AF-A0A2T4Z0J4-F1
#
_entry.id   AF-A0A2T4Z0J4-F1
#
_cell.length_a   1.000
_cell.length_b   1.000
_cell.length_c   1.000
_cell.angle_alpha   90.00
_cell.angle_beta   90.00
_cell.angle_gamma   90.00
#
_symmetry.space_group_name_H-M   'P 1'
#
loop_
_entity.id
_entity.type
_entity.pdbx_description
1 polymer ?
#
loop_
_entity_poly.entity_id
_entity_poly.type
_entity_poly.pdbx_seq_one_letter_code
_entity_poly.pdbx_strand_id
1 'polypeptide(L)' 'MPYWLQRQLQRAFQGKDRRQIRILNDCWFQYQQRGGPVITESK' A
#
# COMPACT_ATOMS: atom_id res chain seq x y z
N MET A 1 1.19 -1.83 -6.53
CA MET A 1 0.65 -1.78 -5.16
C MET A 1 0.35 -3.21 -4.73
N PRO A 2 0.80 -3.70 -3.56
CA PRO A 2 0.48 -5.05 -3.14
C PRO A 2 -1.03 -5.22 -2.97
N TYR A 3 -1.53 -6.44 -3.17
CA TYR A 3 -2.97 -6.73 -3.06
C TYR A 3 -3.54 -6.39 -1.67
N TRP A 4 -2.73 -6.49 -0.61
CA TRP A 4 -3.12 -6.06 0.73
C TRP A 4 -3.31 -4.54 0.83
N LEU A 5 -2.44 -3.74 0.21
CA LEU A 5 -2.51 -2.28 0.26
C LEU A 5 -3.68 -1.76 -0.58
N GLN A 6 -3.97 -2.43 -1.70
CA GLN A 6 -5.12 -2.12 -2.54
C GLN A 6 -6.46 -2.34 -1.80
N ARG A 7 -6.58 -3.42 -1.03
CA ARG A 7 -7.76 -3.68 -0.18
C ARG A 7 -7.95 -2.64 0.93
N GLN A 8 -6.85 -2.15 1.51
CA GLN A 8 -6.93 -1.07 2.51
C GLN A 8 -7.39 0.26 1.91
N LEU A 9 -6.91 0.60 0.70
CA LEU A 9 -7.36 1.78 -0.04
C LEU A 9 -8.84 1.71 -0.41
N GLN A 10 -9.32 0.55 -0.81
CA GLN A 10 -10.73 0.35 -1.17
C GLN A 10 -11.66 0.58 0.02
N ARG A 11 -11.28 0.10 1.21
CA ARG A 11 -12.01 0.35 2.46
C ARG A 11 -11.96 1.82 2.88
N ALA A 12 -10.79 2.44 2.82
CA ALA A 12 -10.62 3.86 3.14
C ALA A 12 -11.42 4.77 2.18
N PHE A 13 -11.51 4.38 0.90
CA PHE A 13 -12.31 5.08 -0.09
C PHE A 13 -13.82 4.96 0.18
N GLN A 14 -14.30 3.76 0.52
CA GLN A 14 -15.69 3.54 0.93
C GLN A 14 -16.05 4.34 2.20
N GLY A 15 -15.15 4.41 3.17
CA GLY A 15 -15.29 5.22 4.38
C GLY A 15 -15.10 6.73 4.17
N LYS A 16 -14.72 7.17 2.95
CA LYS A 16 -14.32 8.55 2.65
C LYS A 16 -13.21 9.11 3.56
N ASP A 17 -12.37 8.23 4.10
CA ASP A 17 -11.28 8.57 5.02
C ASP A 17 -10.06 9.10 4.26
N ARG A 18 -10.14 10.37 3.86
CA ARG A 18 -9.07 11.05 3.10
C ARG A 18 -7.71 11.02 3.80
N ARG A 19 -7.69 11.02 5.15
CA ARG A 19 -6.46 10.89 5.94
C ARG A 19 -5.80 9.54 5.72
N GLN A 20 -6.58 8.47 5.79
CA GLN A 20 -6.09 7.10 5.61
C GLN A 20 -5.61 6.87 4.17
N ILE A 21 -6.32 7.40 3.18
CA ILE A 21 -5.90 7.36 1.77
C ILE A 21 -4.53 8.03 1.58
N ARG A 22 -4.30 9.19 2.21
CA ARG A 22 -3.03 9.93 2.12
C ARG A 22 -1.87 9.13 2.71
N ILE A 23 -2.06 8.58 3.92
CA ILE A 23 -1.07 7.73 4.59
C ILE A 23 -0.77 6.49 3.75
N LEU A 24 -1.79 5.81 3.21
CA LEU A 24 -1.60 4.60 2.38
C LEU A 24 -0.84 4.91 1.09
N ASN A 25 -1.07 6.09 0.49
CA ASN A 25 -0.29 6.55 -0.67
C ASN A 25 1.16 6.87 -0.31
N ASP A 26 1.40 7.54 0.83
CA ASP A 26 2.75 7.81 1.31
C ASP A 26 3.51 6.51 1.63
N CYS A 27 2.83 5.53 2.24
CA CYS A 27 3.37 4.19 2.47
C CYS A 27 3.72 3.48 1.15
N TRP A 28 2.89 3.58 0.13
CA TRP A 28 3.19 3.04 -1.20
C TRP A 28 4.41 3.69 -1.84
N PHE A 29 4.52 5.02 -1.76
CA PHE A 29 5.67 5.75 -2.28
C PHE A 29 6.97 5.35 -1.57
N GLN A 30 6.93 5.15 -0.26
CA GLN A 30 8.09 4.67 0.50
C GLN A 30 8.44 3.21 0.16
N TYR A 31 7.43 2.35 0.02
CA TYR A 31 7.60 0.96 -0.39
C TYR A 31 8.19 0.83 -1.79
N GLN A 32 7.76 1.66 -2.74
CA GLN A 32 8.27 1.69 -4.10
C GLN A 32 9.73 2.22 -4.16
N GLN A 33 10.04 3.24 -3.36
CA GLN A 33 11.38 3.83 -3.32
C GLN A 33 12.44 2.92 -2.67
N ARG A 34 12.05 2.00 -1.79
CA ARG A 34 12.97 1.05 -1.16
C ARG A 34 13.32 -0.16 -2.02
N GLY A 35 12.82 -0.22 -3.26
CA GLY A 35 12.87 -1.42 -4.09
C GLY A 35 11.82 -2.40 -3.58
N GLY A 36 10.87 -2.77 -4.45
CA GLY A 36 9.94 -3.86 -4.15
C GLY A 36 10.70 -5.10 -3.68
N PRO A 37 10.04 -6.02 -2.95
CA PRO A 37 10.67 -7.19 -2.40
C PRO A 37 11.50 -7.83 -3.50
N VAL A 38 12.81 -7.91 -3.29
CA VAL A 38 13.60 -8.95 -3.93
C VAL A 38 12.87 -10.22 -3.52
N ILE A 39 12.14 -10.79 -4.47
CA ILE A 39 11.71 -12.18 -4.44
C ILE A 39 13.00 -13.01 -4.45
N THR A 40 13.68 -13.07 -3.31
CA THR A 40 14.51 -14.21 -2.95
C THR A 40 13.54 -15.19 -2.32
N GLU A 41 13.20 -16.22 -3.09
CA GLU A 41 12.41 -17.38 -2.70
C GLU A 41 12.87 -17.96 -1.36
N SER A 42 11.93 -18.41 -0.52
CA SER A 42 12.08 -19.61 0.34
C SER A 42 10.79 -19.90 1.13
N LYS A 43 9.87 -20.65 0.52
CA LYS A 43 9.33 -21.95 0.97
C LYS A 43 8.03 -22.29 0.27
#